data_AF-A0A7J7MXK0-F1
#
_entry.id   AF-A0A7J7MXK0-F1
#
_cell.length_a   1.000
_cell.length_b   1.000
_cell.length_c   1.000
_cell.angle_alpha   90.00
_cell.angle_beta   90.00
_cell.angle_gamma   90.00
#
_symmetry.space_group_name_H-M   'P 1'
#
loop_
_entity.id
_entity.type
_entity.pdbx_description
1 polymer ?
#
loop_
_entity_poly.entity_id
_entity_poly.type
_entity_poly.pdbx_seq_one_letter_code
_entity_poly.pdbx_strand_id
1 'polypeptide(L)'
;MGRRKIEIEKIESKPTRWVTFCKRRQGLKNKAGELARLCDVEIGLIMFNDRGKLDEYAANNNMQDIITRYMNYHEESISDICSDDVSLSEANHHQSLQQDDDKLHQQLEHLQKDTRHMMGEEINSMDVEQLEQLETTLVESLSRIRSKKDEMLIAELDNMQKKIAENEAQKVASRLGTGAAQAKVDDTKSEIQLDLMIGRSEYQGSTHVNARSYFPVTQESGNKAHTVTGQTTLQLFMQGIISRYKSYGGESSSSSLSLSEANTQLYKQEIPKLHQQIGHLQKAKGHLMGEEIGSMSTEELKQLETKLEKSLKKIRSKKNETFFAELDYLQKRDVKLEEENNCLRTAVYFPTVLLTLSV
;
A
#
# COMPACT_ATOMS: atom_id res chain seq x y z
N MET A 1 -56.27 27.84 -30.36
CA MET A 1 -55.90 28.36 -29.03
C MET A 1 -54.59 29.12 -29.16
N GLY A 2 -54.60 30.46 -29.08
CA GLY A 2 -53.40 31.28 -29.20
C GLY A 2 -52.45 31.18 -27.98
N ARG A 3 -51.26 31.77 -28.09
CA ARG A 3 -50.27 31.82 -27.00
C ARG A 3 -50.78 32.67 -25.85
N ARG A 4 -50.94 32.09 -24.65
CA ARG A 4 -51.28 32.80 -23.41
C ARG A 4 -50.02 33.08 -22.58
N LYS A 5 -50.03 34.17 -21.81
CA LYS A 5 -48.98 34.48 -20.82
C LYS A 5 -49.05 33.45 -19.69
N ILE A 6 -47.90 32.97 -19.23
CA ILE A 6 -47.75 32.07 -18.09
C ILE A 6 -46.73 32.64 -17.11
N GLU A 7 -46.87 32.32 -15.83
CA GLU A 7 -45.93 32.70 -14.77
C GLU A 7 -44.64 31.85 -14.85
N ILE A 8 -43.50 32.40 -14.38
CA ILE A 8 -42.20 31.71 -14.38
C ILE A 8 -42.03 30.95 -13.06
N GLU A 9 -42.84 29.91 -12.91
CA GLU A 9 -42.80 28.99 -11.79
C GLU A 9 -42.84 27.54 -12.29
N LYS A 10 -42.66 26.58 -11.39
CA LYS A 10 -42.74 25.16 -11.73
C LYS A 10 -44.15 24.81 -12.22
N ILE A 11 -44.25 24.27 -13.43
CA ILE A 11 -45.53 23.80 -13.97
C ILE A 11 -45.96 22.53 -13.23
N GLU A 12 -47.03 22.60 -12.44
CA GLU A 12 -47.48 21.46 -11.61
C GLU A 12 -48.02 20.29 -12.44
N SER A 13 -48.77 20.57 -13.50
CA SER A 13 -49.31 19.55 -14.40
C SER A 13 -48.20 18.82 -15.17
N LYS A 14 -47.94 17.55 -14.84
CA LYS A 14 -46.88 16.72 -15.48
C LYS A 14 -46.99 16.67 -17.02
N PRO A 15 -48.16 16.44 -17.65
CA PRO A 15 -48.27 16.42 -19.11
C PRO A 15 -47.96 17.78 -19.75
N THR A 16 -48.47 18.86 -19.15
CA THR A 16 -48.23 20.23 -19.61
C THR A 16 -46.76 20.61 -19.46
N ARG A 17 -46.13 20.21 -18.35
CA ARG A 17 -44.70 20.42 -18.07
C ARG A 17 -43.83 19.70 -19.10
N TRP A 18 -44.15 18.45 -19.44
CA TRP A 18 -43.42 17.68 -20.45
C TRP A 18 -43.51 18.30 -21.85
N VAL A 19 -44.73 18.63 -22.31
CA VAL A 19 -44.93 19.27 -23.62
C VAL A 19 -44.22 20.63 -23.68
N THR A 20 -44.28 21.40 -22.59
CA THR A 20 -43.59 22.69 -22.48
C THR A 20 -42.08 22.52 -22.49
N PHE A 21 -41.54 21.54 -21.76
CA PHE A 21 -40.12 21.20 -21.77
C PHE A 21 -39.65 20.86 -23.17
N CYS A 22 -40.31 19.94 -23.88
CA CYS A 22 -39.92 19.56 -25.24
C CYS A 22 -39.89 20.76 -26.20
N LYS A 23 -40.91 21.63 -26.15
CA LYS A 23 -41.00 22.83 -27.01
C LYS A 23 -39.94 23.88 -26.63
N ARG A 24 -39.77 24.18 -25.35
CA ARG A 24 -38.79 25.18 -24.87
C ARG A 24 -37.36 24.71 -25.06
N ARG A 25 -37.09 23.43 -24.80
CA ARG A 25 -35.80 22.77 -25.06
C ARG A 25 -35.41 22.91 -26.52
N GLN A 26 -36.30 22.58 -27.45
CA GLN A 26 -36.01 22.73 -28.88
C GLN A 26 -35.79 24.21 -29.25
N GLY A 27 -36.64 25.11 -28.75
CA GLY A 27 -36.47 26.54 -28.97
C GLY A 27 -35.15 27.09 -28.43
N LEU A 28 -34.69 26.58 -27.28
CA LEU A 28 -33.41 26.94 -26.68
C LEU A 28 -32.23 26.42 -27.52
N LYS A 29 -32.28 25.16 -27.98
CA LYS A 29 -31.25 24.60 -28.88
C LYS A 29 -31.16 25.41 -30.18
N ASN A 30 -32.29 25.76 -30.79
CA ASN A 30 -32.31 26.56 -32.01
C ASN A 30 -31.68 27.94 -31.78
N LYS A 31 -32.04 28.63 -30.69
CA LYS A 31 -31.45 29.93 -30.34
C LYS A 31 -29.97 29.85 -30.05
N ALA A 32 -29.53 28.83 -29.30
CA ALA A 32 -28.12 28.59 -29.03
C ALA A 32 -27.35 28.33 -30.33
N GLY A 33 -27.88 27.51 -31.24
CA GLY A 33 -27.26 27.26 -32.54
C GLY A 33 -27.24 28.48 -33.47
N GLU A 34 -28.27 29.33 -33.44
CA GLU A 34 -28.28 30.60 -34.16
C GLU A 34 -27.22 31.57 -33.61
N LEU A 35 -27.15 31.72 -32.29
CA LEU A 35 -26.16 32.57 -31.62
C LEU A 35 -24.73 32.08 -31.90
N ALA A 36 -24.49 30.77 -31.78
CA ALA A 36 -23.21 30.15 -32.08
C ALA A 36 -22.77 30.44 -33.52
N ARG A 37 -23.68 30.35 -34.49
CA ARG A 37 -23.38 30.64 -35.91
C ARG A 37 -23.19 32.12 -36.20
N LEU A 38 -23.98 33.00 -35.59
CA LEU A 38 -23.93 34.44 -35.86
C LEU A 38 -22.71 35.11 -35.24
N CYS A 39 -22.27 34.63 -34.09
CA CYS A 39 -21.18 35.25 -33.33
C CYS A 39 -19.90 34.41 -33.28
N ASP A 40 -19.87 33.27 -33.97
CA ASP A 40 -18.76 32.30 -33.96
C ASP A 40 -18.34 31.91 -32.53
N VAL A 41 -19.33 31.56 -31.71
CA VAL A 41 -19.13 31.16 -30.31
C VAL A 41 -19.50 29.70 -30.10
N GLU A 42 -18.75 29.00 -29.27
CA GLU A 42 -19.09 27.64 -28.84
C GLU A 42 -20.08 27.67 -27.69
N ILE A 43 -21.16 26.89 -27.80
CA ILE A 43 -22.22 26.84 -26.78
C ILE A 43 -22.57 25.39 -26.44
N GLY A 44 -22.43 25.04 -25.17
CA GLY A 44 -22.89 23.78 -24.58
C GLY A 44 -24.13 23.97 -23.71
N LEU A 45 -25.11 23.07 -23.84
CA LEU A 45 -26.28 22.98 -22.97
C LEU A 45 -26.37 21.60 -22.36
N ILE A 46 -26.43 21.52 -21.03
CA ILE A 46 -26.63 20.29 -20.26
C ILE A 46 -27.94 20.42 -19.49
N MET A 47 -28.89 19.51 -19.73
CA MET A 47 -30.18 19.49 -19.05
C MET A 47 -30.44 18.12 -18.43
N PHE A 48 -30.67 18.10 -17.13
CA PHE A 48 -31.11 16.91 -16.40
C PHE A 48 -32.62 17.01 -16.14
N ASN A 49 -33.39 16.00 -16.54
CA ASN A 49 -34.82 15.95 -16.22
C ASN A 49 -35.09 15.34 -14.83
N ASP A 50 -36.35 15.40 -14.37
CA ASP A 50 -36.79 14.84 -13.09
C ASP A 50 -36.70 13.30 -13.00
N ARG A 51 -36.40 12.63 -14.12
CA ARG A 51 -36.18 11.17 -14.22
C ARG A 51 -34.70 10.80 -14.31
N GLY A 52 -33.79 11.76 -14.19
CA GLY A 52 -32.36 11.51 -14.34
C GLY A 52 -31.93 11.16 -15.77
N LYS A 53 -32.69 11.54 -16.79
CA LYS A 53 -32.25 11.46 -18.19
C LYS A 53 -31.49 12.74 -18.55
N LEU A 54 -30.29 12.56 -19.08
CA LEU A 54 -29.46 13.61 -19.66
C LEU A 54 -29.97 13.98 -21.06
N ASP A 55 -30.11 15.28 -21.31
CA ASP A 55 -30.33 15.85 -22.63
C ASP A 55 -29.28 16.93 -22.87
N GLU A 56 -28.40 16.69 -23.85
CA GLU A 56 -27.29 17.58 -24.17
C GLU A 56 -27.44 18.20 -25.57
N TYR A 57 -26.76 19.33 -25.75
CA TYR A 57 -26.60 19.97 -27.05
C TYR A 57 -25.29 20.75 -27.07
N ALA A 58 -24.51 20.57 -28.13
CA ALA A 58 -23.30 21.32 -28.39
C ALA A 58 -23.39 21.96 -29.78
N ALA A 59 -23.00 23.23 -29.89
CA ALA A 59 -22.90 23.95 -31.14
C ALA A 59 -21.44 24.32 -31.44
N ASN A 60 -21.03 24.16 -32.70
CA ASN A 60 -19.69 24.44 -33.25
C ASN A 60 -18.54 23.57 -32.71
N ASN A 61 -18.74 22.82 -31.62
CA ASN A 61 -17.75 21.87 -31.10
C ASN A 61 -18.44 20.71 -30.33
N ASN A 62 -17.66 19.73 -29.88
CA ASN A 62 -18.15 18.63 -29.06
C ASN A 62 -18.35 19.08 -27.59
N MET A 63 -19.19 18.37 -26.83
CA MET A 63 -19.50 18.75 -25.43
C MET A 63 -18.27 18.60 -24.50
N GLN A 64 -17.40 17.63 -24.77
CA GLN A 64 -16.22 17.37 -23.95
C GLN A 64 -15.22 18.53 -24.02
N ASP A 65 -14.93 19.03 -25.22
CA ASP A 65 -14.02 20.14 -25.49
C ASP A 65 -14.53 21.45 -24.89
N ILE A 66 -15.84 21.70 -24.98
CA ILE A 66 -16.47 22.87 -24.36
C ILE A 66 -16.33 22.82 -22.83
N ILE A 67 -16.55 21.64 -22.22
CA ILE A 67 -16.38 21.43 -20.78
C ILE A 67 -14.91 21.58 -20.37
N THR A 68 -13.99 21.01 -21.12
CA THR A 68 -12.54 21.12 -20.88
C THR A 68 -12.10 22.58 -20.94
N ARG A 69 -12.50 23.33 -21.98
CA ARG A 69 -12.18 24.76 -22.08
C ARG A 69 -12.74 25.56 -20.91
N TYR A 70 -13.96 25.27 -20.46
CA TYR A 70 -14.55 25.92 -19.30
C TYR A 70 -13.77 25.67 -18.00
N MET A 71 -13.32 24.43 -17.79
CA MET A 71 -12.51 24.03 -16.63
C MET A 71 -11.15 24.73 -16.64
N ASN A 72 -10.45 24.71 -17.77
CA ASN A 72 -9.15 25.34 -17.93
C ASN A 72 -9.23 26.87 -17.70
N TYR A 73 -10.27 27.53 -18.22
CA TYR A 73 -10.47 28.98 -18.02
C TYR A 73 -10.68 29.36 -16.53
N HIS A 74 -11.29 28.48 -15.73
CA HIS A 74 -11.46 28.71 -14.29
C HIS A 74 -10.24 28.30 -13.46
N GLU A 75 -9.36 27.47 -14.02
CA GLU A 75 -8.03 27.17 -13.46
C GLU A 75 -7.02 28.30 -13.77
N GLU A 76 -7.13 28.95 -14.93
CA GLU A 76 -6.27 30.08 -15.34
C GLU A 76 -6.43 31.36 -14.49
N SER A 77 -7.53 31.52 -13.74
CA SER A 77 -7.63 32.59 -12.72
C SER A 77 -6.76 32.34 -11.47
N ILE A 78 -6.04 31.20 -11.42
CA ILE A 78 -5.09 30.84 -10.38
C ILE A 78 -3.65 30.72 -10.94
N SER A 79 -3.44 30.85 -12.26
CA SER A 79 -2.13 30.58 -12.88
C SER A 79 -1.65 31.65 -13.87
N ASP A 80 -1.01 32.69 -13.35
CA ASP A 80 0.22 33.24 -13.95
C ASP A 80 1.41 32.23 -13.87
N ILE A 81 1.13 30.93 -13.72
CA ILE A 81 2.10 29.84 -13.57
C ILE A 81 1.52 28.59 -14.25
N CYS A 82 2.09 28.24 -15.41
CA CYS A 82 1.92 26.96 -16.13
C CYS A 82 0.74 26.84 -17.11
N SER A 83 0.98 27.27 -18.35
CA SER A 83 0.36 26.69 -19.54
C SER A 83 1.18 25.46 -19.96
N ASP A 84 0.74 24.25 -19.61
CA ASP A 84 1.09 22.96 -20.28
C ASP A 84 0.39 21.70 -19.69
N ASP A 85 -0.47 21.82 -18.66
CA ASP A 85 -0.67 20.73 -17.69
C ASP A 85 -1.77 19.67 -17.98
N VAL A 86 -2.67 19.84 -18.96
CA VAL A 86 -3.78 18.85 -19.12
C VAL A 86 -3.33 17.57 -19.85
N SER A 87 -2.39 17.67 -20.79
CA SER A 87 -1.72 16.50 -21.40
C SER A 87 -0.57 15.96 -20.55
N LEU A 88 -0.04 16.76 -19.63
CA LEU A 88 0.99 16.33 -18.68
C LEU A 88 0.39 15.58 -17.50
N SER A 89 -0.80 15.90 -17.00
CA SER A 89 -1.41 15.21 -15.84
C SER A 89 -1.67 13.70 -16.08
N GLU A 90 -2.23 13.33 -17.23
CA GLU A 90 -2.46 11.91 -17.57
C GLU A 90 -1.15 11.18 -17.95
N ALA A 91 -0.24 11.87 -18.67
CA ALA A 91 1.08 11.34 -18.97
C ALA A 91 1.94 11.18 -17.71
N ASN A 92 1.85 12.11 -16.75
CA ASN A 92 2.50 12.06 -15.44
C ASN A 92 1.88 10.96 -14.58
N HIS A 93 0.57 10.74 -14.63
CA HIS A 93 -0.06 9.63 -13.92
C HIS A 93 0.35 8.27 -14.49
N HIS A 94 0.36 8.11 -15.82
CA HIS A 94 0.87 6.91 -16.47
C HIS A 94 2.36 6.70 -16.17
N GLN A 95 3.18 7.75 -16.28
CA GLN A 95 4.61 7.69 -15.99
C GLN A 95 4.89 7.39 -14.52
N SER A 96 4.09 7.90 -13.59
CA SER A 96 4.19 7.56 -12.16
C SER A 96 3.86 6.09 -11.92
N LEU A 97 2.78 5.57 -12.53
CA LEU A 97 2.43 4.16 -12.40
C LEU A 97 3.49 3.24 -13.02
N GLN A 98 4.06 3.64 -14.15
CA GLN A 98 5.17 2.93 -14.78
C GLN A 98 6.42 2.93 -13.88
N GLN A 99 6.78 4.08 -13.28
CA GLN A 99 7.89 4.15 -12.34
C GLN A 99 7.66 3.31 -11.09
N ASP A 100 6.43 3.25 -10.59
CA ASP A 100 6.09 2.42 -9.43
C ASP A 100 6.14 0.93 -9.79
N ASP A 101 5.67 0.56 -10.98
CA ASP A 101 5.79 -0.80 -11.51
C ASP A 101 7.26 -1.22 -11.65
N ASP A 102 8.11 -0.37 -12.24
CA ASP A 102 9.56 -0.62 -12.37
C ASP A 102 10.25 -0.77 -11.00
N LYS A 103 9.91 0.09 -10.03
CA LYS A 103 10.45 0.01 -8.66
C LYS A 103 10.03 -1.28 -7.97
N LEU A 104 8.76 -1.69 -8.13
CA LEU A 104 8.25 -2.92 -7.53
C LEU A 104 8.91 -4.15 -8.15
N HIS A 105 9.11 -4.17 -9.47
CA HIS A 105 9.85 -5.23 -10.14
C HIS A 105 11.31 -5.31 -9.64
N GLN A 106 12.00 -4.16 -9.50
CA GLN A 106 13.35 -4.12 -8.93
C GLN A 106 13.39 -4.64 -7.50
N GLN A 107 12.44 -4.24 -6.65
CA GLN A 107 12.34 -4.74 -5.27
C GLN A 107 12.08 -6.24 -5.23
N LEU A 108 11.19 -6.74 -6.08
CA LEU A 108 10.85 -8.14 -6.18
C LEU A 108 12.06 -8.97 -6.61
N GLU A 109 12.79 -8.54 -7.65
CA GLU A 109 14.02 -9.20 -8.11
C GLU A 109 15.09 -9.22 -7.01
N HIS A 110 15.28 -8.10 -6.31
CA HIS A 110 16.23 -8.02 -5.20
C HIS A 110 15.86 -8.97 -4.05
N LEU A 111 14.59 -8.99 -3.63
CA LEU A 111 14.12 -9.90 -2.58
C LEU A 111 14.23 -11.38 -2.98
N GLN A 112 13.93 -11.72 -4.23
CA GLN A 112 14.11 -13.07 -4.75
C GLN A 112 15.58 -13.48 -4.76
N LYS A 113 16.47 -12.58 -5.21
CA LYS A 113 17.92 -12.79 -5.19
C LYS A 113 18.44 -13.02 -3.77
N ASP A 114 18.05 -12.16 -2.82
CA ASP A 114 18.41 -12.32 -1.42
C ASP A 114 17.93 -13.65 -0.84
N THR A 115 16.68 -14.03 -1.15
CA THR A 115 16.11 -15.31 -0.70
C THR A 115 16.91 -16.49 -1.27
N ARG A 116 17.29 -16.45 -2.55
CA ARG A 116 18.15 -17.49 -3.18
C ARG A 116 19.53 -17.56 -2.51
N HIS A 117 20.18 -16.42 -2.30
CA HIS A 117 21.48 -16.35 -1.62
C HIS A 117 21.40 -16.93 -0.19
N MET A 118 20.39 -16.54 0.59
CA MET A 118 20.13 -17.07 1.94
C MET A 118 19.90 -18.59 1.94
N MET A 119 19.45 -19.16 0.82
CA MET A 119 19.30 -20.62 0.62
C MET A 119 20.58 -21.30 0.08
N GLY A 120 21.66 -20.54 -0.12
CA GLY A 120 22.93 -21.00 -0.66
C GLY A 120 22.86 -21.31 -2.15
N GLU A 121 21.98 -20.61 -2.88
CA GLU A 121 21.83 -20.67 -4.33
C GLU A 121 22.47 -19.42 -4.97
N GLU A 122 22.95 -19.54 -6.22
CA GLU A 122 23.56 -18.43 -6.99
C GLU A 122 24.76 -17.70 -6.33
N ILE A 123 25.35 -18.30 -5.30
CA ILE A 123 26.49 -17.74 -4.55
C ILE A 123 27.84 -17.79 -5.28
N ASN A 124 27.88 -18.29 -6.53
CA ASN A 124 29.13 -18.51 -7.25
C ASN A 124 29.83 -17.22 -7.71
N SER A 125 29.06 -16.16 -7.91
CA SER A 125 29.53 -14.85 -8.36
C SER A 125 29.72 -13.85 -7.22
N MET A 126 29.51 -14.27 -5.98
CA MET A 126 29.72 -13.43 -4.80
C MET A 126 31.20 -13.38 -4.45
N ASP A 127 31.67 -12.22 -4.02
CA ASP A 127 33.02 -12.08 -3.47
C ASP A 127 33.08 -12.63 -2.03
N VAL A 128 34.30 -12.70 -1.50
CA VAL A 128 34.57 -13.23 -0.17
C VAL A 128 33.89 -12.40 0.94
N GLU A 129 33.84 -11.08 0.79
CA GLU A 129 33.25 -10.16 1.78
C GLU A 129 31.73 -10.34 1.84
N GLN A 130 31.07 -10.43 0.69
CA GLN A 130 29.65 -10.71 0.57
C GLN A 130 29.29 -12.09 1.13
N LEU A 131 30.13 -13.11 0.88
CA LEU A 131 29.95 -14.45 1.46
C LEU A 131 30.11 -14.44 2.99
N GLU A 132 31.01 -13.62 3.53
CA GLU A 132 31.20 -13.46 4.97
C GLU A 132 30.02 -12.73 5.64
N GLN A 133 29.50 -11.67 5.03
CA GLN A 133 28.31 -10.97 5.49
C GLN A 133 27.08 -11.89 5.51
N LEU A 134 26.91 -12.69 4.45
CA LEU A 134 25.82 -13.66 4.34
C LEU A 134 25.96 -14.78 5.39
N GLU A 135 27.17 -15.29 5.61
CA GLU A 135 27.45 -16.25 6.68
C GLU A 135 27.08 -15.68 8.06
N THR A 136 27.50 -14.46 8.35
CA THR A 136 27.23 -13.81 9.65
C THR A 136 25.72 -13.69 9.88
N THR A 137 25.01 -13.23 8.87
CA THR A 137 23.55 -13.09 8.88
C THR A 137 22.85 -14.44 9.14
N LEU A 138 23.28 -15.50 8.46
CA LEU A 138 22.70 -16.84 8.65
C LEU A 138 23.03 -17.47 10.02
N VAL A 139 24.21 -17.16 10.57
CA VAL A 139 24.59 -17.61 11.91
C VAL A 139 23.71 -16.94 12.97
N GLU A 140 23.48 -15.63 12.84
CA GLU A 140 22.57 -14.89 13.71
C GLU A 140 21.13 -15.41 13.59
N SER A 141 20.63 -15.63 12.38
CA SER A 141 19.26 -16.13 12.17
C SER A 141 19.07 -17.53 12.76
N LEU A 142 20.03 -18.44 12.55
CA LEU A 142 20.03 -19.76 13.18
C LEU A 142 20.03 -19.68 14.70
N SER A 143 20.78 -18.75 15.28
CA SER A 143 20.77 -18.53 16.73
C SER A 143 19.38 -18.14 17.22
N ARG A 144 18.72 -17.17 16.56
CA ARG A 144 17.36 -16.73 16.92
C ARG A 144 16.35 -17.88 16.83
N ILE A 145 16.41 -18.66 15.76
CA ILE A 145 15.51 -19.81 15.53
C ILE A 145 15.69 -20.88 16.60
N ARG A 146 16.95 -21.24 16.92
CA ARG A 146 17.26 -22.22 17.97
C ARG A 146 16.78 -21.76 19.33
N SER A 147 17.09 -20.53 19.71
CA SER A 147 16.62 -19.95 20.97
C SER A 147 15.10 -19.99 21.08
N LYS A 148 14.38 -19.64 20.01
CA LYS A 148 12.91 -19.67 20.03
C LYS A 148 12.36 -21.09 20.14
N LYS A 149 12.94 -22.03 19.41
CA LYS A 149 12.57 -23.44 19.46
C LYS A 149 12.77 -24.02 20.86
N ASP A 150 13.91 -23.72 21.49
CA ASP A 150 14.23 -24.17 22.84
C ASP A 150 13.25 -23.58 23.88
N GLU A 151 12.91 -22.29 23.76
CA GLU A 151 11.90 -21.63 24.59
C GLU A 151 10.54 -22.34 24.50
N MET A 152 10.09 -22.68 23.28
CA MET A 152 8.82 -23.38 23.06
C MET A 152 8.83 -24.81 23.62
N LEU A 153 9.94 -25.53 23.45
CA LEU A 153 10.09 -26.89 23.99
C LEU A 153 10.09 -26.89 25.52
N ILE A 154 10.76 -25.92 26.14
CA ILE A 154 10.75 -25.75 27.61
C ILE A 154 9.32 -25.46 28.09
N ALA A 155 8.60 -24.54 27.43
CA ALA A 155 7.21 -24.24 27.79
C ALA A 155 6.27 -25.46 27.64
N GLU A 156 6.49 -26.29 26.62
CA GLU A 156 5.74 -27.53 26.43
C GLU A 156 6.04 -28.56 27.53
N LEU A 157 7.31 -28.69 27.94
CA LEU A 157 7.71 -29.54 29.07
C LEU A 157 7.05 -29.09 30.38
N ASP A 158 7.06 -27.80 30.69
CA ASP A 158 6.43 -27.25 31.90
C ASP A 158 4.92 -27.51 31.93
N ASN A 159 4.24 -27.35 30.79
CA ASN A 159 2.81 -27.62 30.67
C ASN A 159 2.50 -29.11 30.87
N MET A 160 3.31 -30.00 30.30
CA MET A 160 3.18 -31.44 30.54
C MET A 160 3.41 -31.81 32.01
N GLN A 161 4.44 -31.24 32.66
CA GLN A 161 4.70 -31.47 34.08
C GLN A 161 3.54 -31.01 34.96
N LYS A 162 2.96 -29.83 34.68
CA LYS A 162 1.77 -29.33 35.39
C LYS A 162 0.58 -30.28 35.23
N LYS A 163 0.32 -30.77 34.02
CA LYS A 163 -0.76 -31.75 33.77
C LYS A 163 -0.52 -33.07 34.51
N ILE A 164 0.73 -33.53 34.61
CA ILE A 164 1.05 -34.75 35.39
C ILE A 164 0.70 -34.51 36.86
N ALA A 165 1.15 -33.39 37.43
CA ALA A 165 0.86 -33.03 38.83
C ALA A 165 -0.65 -32.89 39.11
N GLU A 166 -1.41 -32.27 38.20
CA GLU A 166 -2.88 -32.15 38.30
C GLU A 166 -3.56 -33.53 38.27
N ASN A 167 -3.15 -34.41 37.35
CA ASN A 167 -3.68 -35.77 37.26
C ASN A 167 -3.34 -36.61 38.50
N GLU A 168 -2.13 -36.44 39.06
CA GLU A 168 -1.72 -37.08 40.31
C GLU A 168 -2.55 -36.58 41.50
N ALA A 169 -2.74 -35.26 41.63
CA ALA A 169 -3.57 -34.66 42.65
C ALA A 169 -5.03 -35.15 42.57
N GLN A 170 -5.59 -35.24 41.36
CA GLN A 170 -6.95 -35.73 41.15
C GLN A 170 -7.09 -37.22 41.47
N LYS A 171 -6.09 -38.05 41.15
CA LYS A 171 -6.04 -39.46 41.56
C LYS A 171 -5.96 -39.59 43.09
N VAL A 172 -5.15 -38.79 43.77
CA VAL A 172 -5.05 -38.79 45.24
C VAL A 172 -6.38 -38.37 45.87
N ALA A 173 -7.03 -37.32 45.38
CA ALA A 173 -8.35 -36.88 45.85
C ALA A 173 -9.41 -37.99 45.71
N SER A 174 -9.41 -38.73 44.59
CA SER A 174 -10.34 -39.85 44.38
C SER A 174 -10.09 -41.04 45.33
N ARG A 175 -8.84 -41.26 45.75
CA ARG A 175 -8.47 -42.32 46.71
C ARG A 175 -8.83 -41.97 48.15
N LEU A 176 -8.81 -40.68 48.50
CA LEU A 176 -9.23 -40.18 49.82
C LEU A 176 -10.77 -40.04 49.94
N GLY A 177 -11.51 -40.21 48.84
CA GLY A 177 -12.97 -40.04 48.77
C GLY A 177 -13.84 -41.26 49.13
N THR A 178 -13.29 -42.40 49.54
CA THR A 178 -14.08 -43.59 49.90
C THR A 178 -13.57 -44.26 51.18
N GLY A 179 -13.72 -43.58 52.33
CA GLY A 179 -13.42 -44.16 53.63
C GLY A 179 -13.84 -43.27 54.81
N ALA A 180 -15.10 -43.40 55.22
CA ALA A 180 -15.65 -43.06 56.53
C ALA A 180 -15.55 -41.59 57.04
N ALA A 181 -16.67 -40.87 57.03
CA ALA A 181 -17.38 -40.42 58.25
C ALA A 181 -18.55 -39.50 57.90
N GLN A 182 -19.75 -40.05 58.07
CA GLN A 182 -21.01 -39.33 58.16
C GLN A 182 -21.13 -38.68 59.56
N ALA A 183 -21.20 -37.36 59.66
CA ALA A 183 -21.80 -36.62 60.79
C ALA A 183 -22.06 -35.16 60.35
N LYS A 184 -23.29 -34.79 59.98
CA LYS A 184 -24.28 -34.05 60.79
C LYS A 184 -23.72 -32.73 61.38
N VAL A 185 -24.02 -31.56 60.82
CA VAL A 185 -25.27 -30.74 60.90
C VAL A 185 -25.19 -29.69 62.03
N ASP A 186 -25.28 -28.43 61.57
CA ASP A 186 -25.87 -27.20 62.13
C ASP A 186 -25.20 -26.26 63.17
N ASP A 187 -25.20 -24.99 62.74
CA ASP A 187 -25.49 -23.72 63.43
C ASP A 187 -24.66 -23.22 64.62
N THR A 188 -23.96 -22.09 64.42
CA THR A 188 -24.45 -20.75 64.84
C THR A 188 -23.45 -19.63 64.49
N LYS A 189 -23.87 -18.76 63.57
CA LYS A 189 -23.76 -17.29 63.57
C LYS A 189 -22.98 -16.64 64.73
N SER A 190 -21.88 -15.94 64.44
CA SER A 190 -21.57 -14.52 64.84
C SER A 190 -20.12 -14.14 64.48
N GLU A 191 -19.92 -12.85 64.18
CA GLU A 191 -18.63 -12.11 64.11
C GLU A 191 -17.69 -12.41 62.91
N ILE A 192 -17.28 -11.49 62.02
CA ILE A 192 -17.19 -10.02 61.92
C ILE A 192 -17.14 -9.71 60.41
N GLN A 193 -18.20 -9.22 59.76
CA GLN A 193 -18.46 -7.81 59.40
C GLN A 193 -17.20 -6.98 59.12
N LEU A 194 -16.70 -6.99 57.88
CA LEU A 194 -16.96 -5.94 56.88
C LEU A 194 -16.58 -4.53 57.37
N ASP A 195 -15.28 -4.25 57.33
CA ASP A 195 -14.74 -2.91 57.59
C ASP A 195 -14.66 -2.14 56.26
N LEU A 196 -15.61 -1.23 56.09
CA LEU A 196 -15.62 -0.19 55.06
C LEU A 196 -15.82 1.15 55.78
N MET A 197 -14.75 1.91 55.92
CA MET A 197 -14.75 3.34 56.23
C MET A 197 -13.67 3.98 55.35
N ILE A 198 -13.76 5.17 54.75
CA ILE A 198 -14.77 6.22 54.58
C ILE A 198 -14.25 7.03 53.38
N GLY A 199 -15.14 7.51 52.51
CA GLY A 199 -14.77 8.46 51.46
C GLY A 199 -15.96 8.92 50.64
N ARG A 200 -16.89 9.64 51.28
CA ARG A 200 -18.03 10.31 50.63
C ARG A 200 -17.57 11.39 49.64
N SER A 201 -18.19 11.43 48.46
CA SER A 201 -18.72 12.66 47.89
C SER A 201 -19.82 12.30 46.89
N GLU A 202 -21.06 12.58 47.28
CA GLU A 202 -22.23 12.57 46.41
C GLU A 202 -22.18 13.79 45.47
N TYR A 203 -22.66 13.66 44.23
CA TYR A 203 -23.71 14.53 43.72
C TYR A 203 -24.42 13.86 42.53
N GLN A 204 -25.74 13.80 42.64
CA GLN A 204 -26.70 13.25 41.70
C GLN A 204 -26.92 14.17 40.50
N GLY A 205 -27.37 13.61 39.37
CA GLY A 205 -27.86 14.39 38.25
C GLY A 205 -28.33 13.54 37.07
N SER A 206 -29.46 12.85 37.25
CA SER A 206 -30.23 12.19 36.20
C SER A 206 -30.81 13.20 35.20
N THR A 207 -30.91 12.85 33.92
CA THR A 207 -32.20 12.77 33.20
C THR A 207 -32.03 12.27 31.76
N HIS A 208 -32.80 11.22 31.46
CA HIS A 208 -33.23 10.83 30.12
C HIS A 208 -33.94 11.97 29.39
N VAL A 209 -33.75 12.10 28.08
CA VAL A 209 -34.88 12.05 27.12
C VAL A 209 -34.45 11.76 25.67
N ASN A 210 -35.29 10.94 25.06
CA ASN A 210 -35.41 10.57 23.65
C ASN A 210 -36.09 11.70 22.85
N ALA A 211 -35.74 11.89 21.56
CA ALA A 211 -36.69 12.00 20.43
C ALA A 211 -36.09 12.72 19.19
N ARG A 212 -36.11 11.99 18.07
CA ARG A 212 -36.88 12.29 16.84
C ARG A 212 -36.63 13.60 16.08
N SER A 213 -36.16 13.41 14.83
CA SER A 213 -36.43 14.14 13.57
C SER A 213 -36.32 15.67 13.52
N TYR A 214 -35.70 16.21 12.48
CA TYR A 214 -36.33 17.05 11.44
C TYR A 214 -35.24 17.66 10.53
N PHE A 215 -35.44 17.55 9.21
CA PHE A 215 -34.88 18.50 8.23
C PHE A 215 -35.60 19.86 8.38
N PRO A 216 -34.93 20.98 8.08
CA PRO A 216 -35.47 21.95 7.12
C PRO A 216 -34.37 22.42 6.13
N VAL A 217 -34.61 22.55 4.82
CA VAL A 217 -35.31 23.62 4.08
C VAL A 217 -34.78 25.03 4.36
N THR A 218 -34.31 25.63 3.26
CA THR A 218 -33.76 26.97 3.04
C THR A 218 -34.72 28.12 3.35
N GLN A 219 -34.19 29.25 3.88
CA GLN A 219 -34.59 30.58 3.43
C GLN A 219 -33.52 31.64 3.74
N GLU A 220 -33.36 32.55 2.77
CA GLU A 220 -32.42 33.66 2.71
C GLU A 220 -32.64 34.68 3.83
N SER A 221 -31.57 35.17 4.43
CA SER A 221 -31.43 36.59 4.78
C SER A 221 -29.95 36.90 5.01
N GLY A 222 -29.55 38.08 4.51
CA GLY A 222 -28.19 38.43 4.20
C GLY A 222 -27.18 38.25 5.33
N ASN A 223 -26.07 37.61 4.98
CA ASN A 223 -24.80 37.82 5.66
C ASN A 223 -23.71 37.95 4.59
N LYS A 224 -22.95 39.03 4.72
CA LYS A 224 -21.69 39.25 4.00
C LYS A 224 -20.82 38.01 4.18
N ALA A 225 -20.71 37.17 3.16
CA ALA A 225 -19.79 36.05 3.17
C ALA A 225 -18.46 36.53 2.60
N HIS A 226 -17.55 36.75 3.54
CA HIS A 226 -16.13 36.80 3.30
C HIS A 226 -15.67 35.72 2.32
N THR A 227 -14.82 36.15 1.40
CA THR A 227 -13.92 35.32 0.62
C THR A 227 -13.12 34.39 1.53
N VAL A 228 -13.45 33.11 1.53
CA VAL A 228 -12.56 32.04 1.95
C VAL A 228 -12.64 31.01 0.84
N THR A 229 -11.49 30.79 0.17
CA THR A 229 -11.30 30.11 -1.13
C THR A 229 -12.03 30.78 -2.31
N GLY A 230 -11.27 31.28 -3.29
CA GLY A 230 -11.74 32.16 -4.38
C GLY A 230 -12.67 31.52 -5.43
N GLN A 231 -13.67 30.73 -5.04
CA GLN A 231 -14.67 30.15 -5.94
C GLN A 231 -16.02 30.84 -5.76
N THR A 232 -16.62 31.29 -6.88
CA THR A 232 -17.97 31.88 -6.86
C THR A 232 -19.04 30.79 -6.72
N THR A 233 -20.21 31.11 -6.13
CA THR A 233 -21.34 30.16 -5.98
C THR A 233 -21.76 29.53 -7.32
N LEU A 234 -21.63 30.27 -8.43
CA LEU A 234 -21.92 29.79 -9.78
C LEU A 234 -20.92 28.73 -10.24
N GLN A 235 -19.63 28.91 -9.92
CA GLN A 235 -18.56 27.96 -10.24
C GLN A 235 -18.77 26.62 -9.54
N LEU A 236 -19.10 26.64 -8.24
CA LEU A 236 -19.43 25.43 -7.48
C LEU A 236 -20.65 24.69 -8.06
N PHE A 237 -21.67 25.43 -8.49
CA PHE A 237 -22.86 24.83 -9.11
C PHE A 237 -22.56 24.23 -10.50
N MET A 238 -21.75 24.91 -11.31
CA MET A 238 -21.27 24.42 -12.61
C MET A 238 -20.42 23.16 -12.45
N GLN A 239 -19.49 23.12 -11.48
CA GLN A 239 -18.73 21.92 -11.15
C GLN A 239 -19.65 20.74 -10.78
N GLY A 240 -20.68 20.98 -9.97
CA GLY A 240 -21.67 19.94 -9.65
C GLY A 240 -22.49 19.42 -10.85
N ILE A 241 -22.75 20.27 -11.86
CA ILE A 241 -23.40 19.85 -13.12
C ILE A 241 -22.44 19.02 -13.98
N ILE A 242 -21.18 19.45 -14.10
CA ILE A 242 -20.17 18.80 -14.93
C ILE A 242 -19.75 17.45 -14.34
N SER A 243 -19.60 17.35 -13.02
CA SER A 243 -19.34 16.07 -12.34
C SER A 243 -20.45 15.05 -12.60
N ARG A 244 -21.72 15.49 -12.56
CA ARG A 244 -22.85 14.63 -12.92
C ARG A 244 -22.80 14.23 -14.38
N TYR A 245 -22.51 15.15 -15.29
CA TYR A 245 -22.36 14.83 -16.72
C TYR A 245 -21.32 13.73 -16.96
N LYS A 246 -20.13 13.86 -16.36
CA LYS A 246 -19.04 12.87 -16.49
C LYS A 246 -19.46 11.47 -16.01
N SER A 247 -20.29 11.36 -14.97
CA SER A 247 -20.80 10.06 -14.51
C SER A 247 -21.79 9.37 -15.49
N TYR A 248 -22.42 10.11 -16.41
CA TYR A 248 -23.28 9.51 -17.44
C TYR A 248 -22.50 8.97 -18.65
N GLY A 249 -21.25 9.41 -18.85
CA GLY A 249 -20.39 8.96 -19.96
C GLY A 249 -19.64 7.65 -19.70
N GLY A 250 -19.80 7.04 -18.52
CA GLY A 250 -18.95 5.92 -18.05
C GLY A 250 -19.20 4.56 -18.69
N GLU A 251 -20.32 4.32 -19.37
CA GLU A 251 -20.62 3.00 -19.93
C GLU A 251 -21.50 3.13 -21.18
N SER A 252 -20.92 3.36 -22.36
CA SER A 252 -21.42 2.90 -23.68
C SER A 252 -20.67 3.60 -24.81
N SER A 253 -19.51 3.07 -25.21
CA SER A 253 -19.05 3.02 -26.60
C SER A 253 -17.80 2.13 -26.68
N SER A 254 -18.02 0.87 -27.02
CA SER A 254 -16.98 -0.05 -27.45
C SER A 254 -16.46 0.34 -28.83
N SER A 255 -15.25 0.91 -28.89
CA SER A 255 -14.17 0.59 -29.83
C SER A 255 -13.07 1.65 -29.74
N SER A 256 -11.83 1.20 -29.50
CA SER A 256 -10.62 2.00 -29.29
C SER A 256 -10.50 2.66 -27.92
N LEU A 257 -10.26 1.87 -26.85
CA LEU A 257 -9.45 2.36 -25.73
C LEU A 257 -8.11 2.82 -26.33
N SER A 258 -7.68 4.04 -26.02
CA SER A 258 -6.35 4.49 -26.43
C SER A 258 -5.29 3.57 -25.80
N LEU A 259 -4.16 3.36 -26.48
CA LEU A 259 -3.06 2.52 -25.95
C LEU A 259 -2.61 2.98 -24.55
N SER A 260 -2.69 4.29 -24.27
CA SER A 260 -2.37 4.88 -22.96
C SER A 260 -3.37 4.45 -21.87
N GLU A 261 -4.67 4.43 -22.17
CA GLU A 261 -5.70 3.97 -21.24
C GLU A 261 -5.60 2.46 -20.96
N ALA A 262 -5.28 1.67 -22.00
CA ALA A 262 -5.06 0.23 -21.84
C ALA A 262 -3.84 -0.06 -20.94
N ASN A 263 -2.71 0.61 -21.18
CA ASN A 263 -1.51 0.47 -20.35
C ASN A 263 -1.74 0.92 -18.91
N THR A 264 -2.46 2.03 -18.72
CA THR A 264 -2.84 2.52 -17.38
C THR A 264 -3.70 1.48 -16.63
N GLN A 265 -4.60 0.78 -17.32
CA GLN A 265 -5.39 -0.29 -16.71
C GLN A 265 -4.54 -1.53 -16.38
N LEU A 266 -3.54 -1.87 -17.19
CA LEU A 266 -2.61 -2.97 -16.90
C LEU A 266 -1.82 -2.71 -15.62
N TYR A 267 -1.17 -1.56 -15.49
CA TYR A 267 -0.42 -1.21 -14.27
C TYR A 267 -1.32 -1.24 -13.03
N LYS A 268 -2.56 -0.73 -13.12
CA LYS A 268 -3.53 -0.79 -12.01
C LYS A 268 -3.88 -2.21 -11.57
N GLN A 269 -3.81 -3.20 -12.46
CA GLN A 269 -4.05 -4.61 -12.14
C GLN A 269 -2.78 -5.36 -11.68
N GLU A 270 -1.60 -4.96 -12.17
CA GLU A 270 -0.34 -5.65 -11.94
C GLU A 270 0.35 -5.21 -10.64
N ILE A 271 0.40 -3.91 -10.37
CA ILE A 271 0.94 -3.32 -9.13
C ILE A 271 0.44 -4.01 -7.85
N PRO A 272 -0.87 -4.26 -7.62
CA PRO A 272 -1.31 -4.95 -6.40
C PRO A 272 -0.83 -6.41 -6.32
N LYS A 273 -0.65 -7.09 -7.45
CA LYS A 273 -0.10 -8.45 -7.48
C LYS A 273 1.38 -8.45 -7.12
N LEU A 274 2.14 -7.47 -7.63
CA LEU A 274 3.54 -7.28 -7.25
C LEU A 274 3.67 -6.99 -5.75
N HIS A 275 2.86 -6.09 -5.20
CA HIS A 275 2.82 -5.83 -3.76
C HIS A 275 2.52 -7.09 -2.94
N GLN A 276 1.57 -7.92 -3.39
CA GLN A 276 1.26 -9.19 -2.72
C GLN A 276 2.47 -10.14 -2.77
N GLN A 277 3.11 -10.29 -3.93
CA GLN A 277 4.31 -11.13 -4.08
C GLN A 277 5.48 -10.64 -3.22
N ILE A 278 5.72 -9.32 -3.20
CA ILE A 278 6.72 -8.69 -2.33
C ILE A 278 6.42 -8.98 -0.86
N GLY A 279 5.17 -8.83 -0.42
CA GLY A 279 4.77 -9.13 0.96
C GLY A 279 5.02 -10.60 1.34
N HIS A 280 4.73 -11.54 0.44
CA HIS A 280 5.03 -12.96 0.67
C HIS A 280 6.54 -13.23 0.74
N LEU A 281 7.34 -12.63 -0.14
CA LEU A 281 8.79 -12.77 -0.14
C LEU A 281 9.45 -12.10 1.07
N GLN A 282 8.98 -10.92 1.48
CA GLN A 282 9.45 -10.23 2.68
C GLN A 282 9.20 -11.06 3.93
N LYS A 283 8.01 -11.66 4.06
CA LYS A 283 7.71 -12.58 5.16
C LYS A 283 8.59 -13.83 5.13
N ALA A 284 8.78 -14.42 3.96
CA ALA A 284 9.67 -15.57 3.80
C ALA A 284 11.13 -15.23 4.17
N LYS A 285 11.61 -14.06 3.74
CA LYS A 285 12.92 -13.51 4.13
C LYS A 285 13.00 -13.29 5.64
N GLY A 286 11.97 -12.71 6.26
CA GLY A 286 11.86 -12.52 7.71
C GLY A 286 12.03 -13.84 8.47
N HIS A 287 11.32 -14.89 8.06
CA HIS A 287 11.50 -16.22 8.64
C HIS A 287 12.96 -16.71 8.49
N LEU A 288 13.57 -16.59 7.30
CA LEU A 288 14.98 -16.98 7.09
C LEU A 288 15.97 -16.17 7.94
N MET A 289 15.61 -14.93 8.32
CA MET A 289 16.34 -14.05 9.23
C MET A 289 16.07 -14.36 10.72
N GLY A 290 15.20 -15.32 11.02
CA GLY A 290 14.79 -15.64 12.39
C GLY A 290 13.87 -14.59 13.01
N GLU A 291 13.20 -13.79 12.17
CA GLU A 291 12.22 -12.77 12.53
C GLU A 291 10.80 -13.28 12.23
N GLU A 292 9.79 -12.73 12.90
CA GLU A 292 8.37 -13.14 12.74
C GLU A 292 8.07 -14.64 12.96
N ILE A 293 9.00 -15.40 13.56
CA ILE A 293 8.89 -16.84 13.80
C ILE A 293 7.99 -17.23 14.98
N GLY A 294 7.35 -16.26 15.66
CA GLY A 294 6.56 -16.48 16.87
C GLY A 294 5.28 -17.30 16.67
N SER A 295 4.73 -17.32 15.46
CA SER A 295 3.53 -18.11 15.12
C SER A 295 3.85 -19.49 14.53
N MET A 296 5.12 -19.84 14.35
CA MET A 296 5.54 -21.11 13.75
C MET A 296 5.53 -22.23 14.79
N SER A 297 5.21 -23.44 14.36
CA SER A 297 5.32 -24.65 15.19
C SER A 297 6.78 -25.09 15.37
N THR A 298 7.04 -25.90 16.40
CA THR A 298 8.38 -26.47 16.67
C THR A 298 8.90 -27.31 15.49
N GLU A 299 8.02 -28.02 14.77
CA GLU A 299 8.35 -28.77 13.55
C GLU A 299 8.75 -27.85 12.39
N GLU A 300 8.01 -26.76 12.15
CA GLU A 300 8.34 -25.79 11.09
C GLU A 300 9.67 -25.06 11.39
N LEU A 301 9.91 -24.70 12.65
CA LEU A 301 11.18 -24.12 13.09
C LEU A 301 12.35 -25.09 12.86
N LYS A 302 12.16 -26.38 13.17
CA LYS A 302 13.16 -27.42 12.91
C LYS A 302 13.44 -27.58 11.41
N GLN A 303 12.41 -27.56 10.58
CA GLN A 303 12.61 -27.61 9.13
C GLN A 303 13.39 -26.39 8.62
N LEU A 304 13.07 -25.20 9.12
CA LEU A 304 13.76 -23.96 8.78
C LEU A 304 15.23 -23.99 9.22
N GLU A 305 15.50 -24.43 10.45
CA GLU A 305 16.86 -24.65 10.97
C GLU A 305 17.66 -25.57 10.04
N THR A 306 17.12 -26.74 9.66
CA THR A 306 17.84 -27.67 8.78
C THR A 306 18.08 -27.10 7.37
N LYS A 307 17.19 -26.25 6.85
CA LYS A 307 17.38 -25.57 5.57
C LYS A 307 18.52 -24.56 5.65
N LEU A 308 18.52 -23.73 6.70
CA LEU A 308 19.55 -22.73 6.93
C LEU A 308 20.92 -23.36 7.21
N GLU A 309 20.99 -24.47 7.94
CA GLU A 309 22.24 -25.22 8.14
C GLU A 309 22.84 -25.73 6.83
N LYS A 310 22.00 -26.26 5.93
CA LYS A 310 22.44 -26.69 4.60
C LYS A 310 22.96 -25.52 3.78
N SER A 311 22.24 -24.39 3.80
CA SER A 311 22.66 -23.17 3.09
C SER A 311 24.01 -22.65 3.61
N LEU A 312 24.17 -22.57 4.93
CA LEU A 312 25.39 -22.11 5.60
C LEU A 312 26.58 -23.01 5.25
N LYS A 313 26.36 -24.32 5.19
CA LYS A 313 27.40 -25.27 4.76
C LYS A 313 27.85 -25.01 3.33
N LYS A 314 26.92 -24.73 2.40
CA LYS A 314 27.26 -24.39 1.01
C LYS A 314 28.07 -23.08 0.94
N ILE A 315 27.62 -22.06 1.66
CA ILE A 315 28.27 -20.73 1.69
C ILE A 315 29.68 -20.83 2.25
N ARG A 316 29.88 -21.51 3.39
CA ARG A 316 31.21 -21.76 3.94
C ARG A 316 32.12 -22.53 2.99
N SER A 317 31.58 -23.54 2.32
CA SER A 317 32.33 -24.30 1.32
C SER A 317 32.80 -23.39 0.17
N LYS A 318 31.91 -22.55 -0.37
CA LYS A 318 32.25 -21.65 -1.46
C LYS A 318 33.21 -20.54 -1.03
N LYS A 319 33.02 -19.99 0.18
CA LYS A 319 33.93 -19.01 0.76
C LYS A 319 35.34 -19.59 0.90
N ASN A 320 35.47 -20.81 1.41
CA ASN A 320 36.77 -21.47 1.51
C ASN A 320 37.39 -21.75 0.14
N GLU A 321 36.61 -22.22 -0.84
CA GLU A 321 37.07 -22.45 -2.21
C GLU A 321 37.63 -21.17 -2.86
N THR A 322 36.92 -20.04 -2.72
CA THR A 322 37.35 -18.74 -3.26
C THR A 322 38.60 -18.21 -2.54
N PHE A 323 38.67 -18.33 -1.21
CA PHE A 323 39.88 -18.01 -0.45
C PHE A 323 41.10 -18.81 -0.92
N PHE A 324 40.96 -20.13 -1.10
CA PHE A 324 42.08 -20.97 -1.55
C PHE A 324 42.51 -20.64 -2.98
N ALA A 325 41.57 -20.31 -3.86
CA ALA A 325 41.88 -19.88 -5.22
C ALA A 325 42.68 -18.56 -5.24
N GLU A 326 42.29 -17.58 -4.42
CA GLU A 326 43.00 -16.30 -4.31
C GLU A 326 44.40 -16.48 -3.71
N LEU A 327 44.53 -17.34 -2.69
CA LEU A 327 45.81 -17.66 -2.07
C LEU A 327 46.78 -18.30 -3.07
N ASP A 328 46.31 -19.29 -3.85
CA ASP A 328 47.12 -19.93 -4.90
C ASP A 328 47.52 -18.94 -6.02
N TYR A 329 46.61 -18.04 -6.40
CA TYR A 329 46.90 -16.99 -7.38
C TYR A 329 48.00 -16.03 -6.88
N LEU A 330 47.88 -15.55 -5.64
CA LEU A 330 48.86 -14.65 -5.03
C LEU A 330 50.22 -15.33 -4.88
N GLN A 331 50.27 -16.59 -4.42
CA GLN A 331 51.52 -17.35 -4.32
C GLN A 331 52.23 -17.50 -5.67
N LYS A 332 51.50 -17.85 -6.74
CA LYS A 332 52.06 -17.96 -8.09
C LYS A 332 52.57 -16.62 -8.60
N ARG A 333 51.88 -15.52 -8.27
CA ARG A 333 52.30 -14.17 -8.65
C ARG A 333 53.56 -13.75 -7.91
N ASP A 334 53.67 -14.06 -6.62
CA ASP A 334 54.85 -13.75 -5.81
C ASP A 334 56.11 -14.45 -6.36
N VAL A 335 56.00 -15.73 -6.72
CA VAL A 335 57.10 -16.47 -7.36
C VAL A 335 57.54 -15.81 -8.68
N LYS A 336 56.58 -15.42 -9.53
CA LYS A 336 56.90 -14.73 -10.80
C LYS A 336 57.59 -13.39 -10.56
N LEU A 337 57.11 -12.62 -9.58
CA LEU A 337 57.73 -11.33 -9.24
C LEU A 337 59.14 -11.52 -8.68
N GLU A 338 59.39 -12.57 -7.90
CA GLU A 338 60.74 -12.92 -7.43
C GLU A 338 61.67 -13.30 -8.59
N GLU A 339 61.19 -14.09 -9.55
CA GLU A 339 61.93 -14.46 -10.76
C GLU A 339 62.29 -13.23 -11.61
N GLU A 340 61.31 -12.35 -11.86
CA GLU A 340 61.52 -11.09 -12.59
C GLU A 340 62.50 -10.17 -11.87
N ASN A 341 62.38 -10.03 -10.55
CA ASN A 341 63.28 -9.19 -9.74
C ASN A 341 64.70 -9.76 -9.75
N ASN A 342 64.86 -11.09 -9.69
CA ASN A 342 66.17 -11.74 -9.83
C ASN A 342 66.78 -11.51 -11.23
N CYS A 343 65.96 -11.57 -12.29
CA CYS A 343 66.40 -11.24 -13.66
C CYS A 343 66.85 -9.77 -13.76
N LEU A 344 66.09 -8.84 -13.17
CA LEU A 344 66.45 -7.42 -13.16
C LEU A 344 67.74 -7.17 -12.35
N ARG A 345 67.88 -7.80 -11.19
CA ARG A 345 69.11 -7.71 -10.38
C ARG A 345 70.33 -8.17 -11.16
N THR A 346 70.24 -9.32 -11.83
CA THR A 346 71.36 -9.80 -12.66
C THR A 346 71.63 -8.85 -13.84
N ALA A 347 70.59 -8.37 -14.52
CA ALA A 347 70.70 -7.42 -15.62
C ALA A 347 71.30 -6.05 -15.22
N VAL A 348 71.10 -5.59 -13.98
CA VAL A 348 71.67 -4.32 -13.47
C VAL A 348 73.07 -4.52 -12.90
N TYR A 349 73.34 -5.63 -12.20
CA TYR A 349 74.66 -5.88 -11.60
C TYR A 349 75.73 -6.21 -12.65
N PHE A 350 75.39 -6.92 -13.73
CA PHE A 350 76.37 -7.32 -14.75
C PHE A 350 77.05 -6.13 -15.46
N PRO A 351 76.32 -5.10 -15.93
CA PRO A 351 76.92 -3.91 -16.53
C PRO A 351 77.69 -3.06 -15.51
N THR A 352 77.20 -2.98 -14.27
CA THR A 352 77.83 -2.15 -13.22
C THR A 352 79.21 -2.68 -12.81
N VAL A 353 79.37 -4.02 -12.76
CA VAL A 353 80.67 -4.66 -12.48
C VAL A 353 81.62 -4.58 -13.68
N LEU A 354 81.11 -4.66 -14.92
CA LEU A 354 81.93 -4.46 -16.13
C LEU A 354 82.41 -3.01 -16.28
N LEU A 355 81.59 -2.03 -15.88
CA LEU A 355 81.96 -0.61 -15.86
C LEU A 355 83.00 -0.29 -14.79
N THR A 356 82.97 -0.93 -13.62
CA THR A 356 83.99 -0.73 -12.56
C THR A 356 85.30 -1.45 -12.83
N LEU A 357 85.30 -2.50 -13.67
CA LEU A 357 86.51 -3.21 -14.11
C LEU A 357 87.16 -2.60 -15.38
N SER A 358 86.47 -1.69 -16.08
CA SER A 358 87.00 -0.97 -17.27
C SER A 358 87.58 0.42 -16.97
N VAL A 359 87.66 0.81 -15.69
CA VAL A 359 88.33 2.04 -15.20
C VAL A 359 89.57 1.63 -14.44
#